data_AF-A0A3P8ZAY7-F1
#
_entry.id   AF-A0A3P8ZAY7-F1
#
_cell.length_a   1.000
_cell.length_b   1.000
_cell.length_c   1.000
_cell.angle_alpha   90.00
_cell.angle_beta   90.00
_cell.angle_gamma   90.00
#
_symmetry.space_group_name_H-M   'P 1'
#
loop_
_entity.id
_entity.type
_entity.pdbx_description
1 polymer ?
#
loop_
_entity_poly.entity_id
_entity_poly.type
_entity_poly.pdbx_seq_one_letter_code
_entity_poly.pdbx_strand_id
1 'polypeptide(L)'
;LKNKHFRIGLTGRIIGLLNVFSPQKSLEEFADVYIVMELMDANLCQVIQMELDHERLSYLLYQMLCGIKHLHAAGIIHRDLKPSNIVVKSDCTLKILDFGLARTAATGLLMTPYVVTRYYRAPEVILGMGYQANVDIWSVGCILAEMVRHKILFPGRDYIDQWNKVIEQLGTPPQDFLMKLNQSVRTYVENRPRYAGYSFDKLFPDVLFPADSEHNKLKASQARDLLSKMLVIDSSKRISVDEALKHPYINVWYDPSEVEAPPPKITDKQLDEREHTVEEWKDLIWKEVYEWDEWTKQNGVIRGQPPPLGWLKLFSGLFHLTFSMLAIVHC
;
A
#
# COMPACT_ATOMS: atom_id res chain seq x y z
N LEU A 1 8.35 5.26 -40.61
CA LEU A 1 8.53 4.02 -39.80
C LEU A 1 9.56 4.28 -38.69
N LYS A 2 9.28 5.29 -37.84
CA LYS A 2 10.23 5.81 -36.83
C LYS A 2 9.90 5.23 -35.44
N ASN A 3 10.92 4.67 -34.80
CA ASN A 3 11.13 4.49 -33.36
C ASN A 3 9.90 4.62 -32.45
N LYS A 4 9.20 3.51 -32.23
CA LYS A 4 8.35 3.29 -31.04
C LYS A 4 9.09 2.38 -30.06
N HIS A 5 10.09 2.92 -29.36
CA HIS A 5 10.54 2.29 -28.13
C HIS A 5 9.45 2.57 -27.07
N PHE A 6 8.82 1.50 -26.61
CA PHE A 6 7.84 1.51 -25.54
C PHE A 6 8.47 2.15 -24.30
N ARG A 7 8.03 3.36 -23.95
CA ARG A 7 8.26 3.96 -22.63
C ARG A 7 7.51 3.10 -21.62
N ILE A 8 8.18 2.17 -20.96
CA ILE A 8 7.66 1.57 -19.72
C ILE A 8 8.07 2.54 -18.61
N GLY A 9 7.35 3.65 -18.50
CA GLY A 9 7.41 4.41 -17.26
C GLY A 9 6.62 3.61 -16.24
N LEU A 10 7.24 3.17 -15.13
CA LEU A 10 6.48 2.98 -13.90
C LEU A 10 5.66 4.26 -13.72
N THR A 11 4.36 4.14 -13.48
CA THR A 11 3.47 5.30 -13.35
C THR A 11 4.08 6.37 -12.48
N GLY A 12 3.77 7.64 -12.76
CA GLY A 12 4.24 8.78 -11.96
C GLY A 12 3.88 8.73 -10.46
N ARG A 13 3.18 7.68 -10.00
CA ARG A 13 2.68 7.44 -8.64
C ARG A 13 3.38 6.30 -7.90
N ILE A 14 4.35 5.62 -8.50
CA ILE A 14 5.24 4.66 -7.82
C ILE A 14 6.65 5.25 -7.80
N ILE A 15 7.41 5.02 -6.73
CA ILE A 15 8.78 5.51 -6.61
C ILE A 15 9.68 4.87 -7.67
N GLY A 16 10.43 5.69 -8.41
CA GLY A 16 11.38 5.21 -9.42
C GLY A 16 12.72 4.84 -8.80
N LEU A 17 13.26 3.67 -9.17
CA LEU A 17 14.67 3.34 -8.95
C LEU A 17 15.54 4.02 -10.00
N LEU A 18 16.52 4.78 -9.53
CA LEU A 18 17.50 5.47 -10.36
C LEU A 18 18.78 4.63 -10.50
N ASN A 19 19.21 3.98 -9.43
CA ASN A 19 20.38 3.10 -9.45
C ASN A 19 20.32 2.06 -8.33
N VAL A 20 20.98 0.92 -8.51
CA VAL A 20 21.30 -0.01 -7.44
C VAL A 20 22.73 -0.49 -7.59
N PHE A 21 23.47 -0.56 -6.49
CA PHE A 21 24.87 -0.99 -6.51
C PHE A 21 25.30 -1.60 -5.19
N SER A 22 26.45 -2.25 -5.20
CA SER A 22 27.15 -2.75 -4.02
C SER A 22 28.63 -2.36 -4.10
N PRO A 23 29.25 -1.87 -3.01
CA PRO A 23 30.68 -1.58 -3.01
C PRO A 23 31.54 -2.86 -3.06
N GLN A 24 31.01 -3.98 -2.57
CA GLN A 24 31.70 -5.27 -2.55
C GLN A 24 31.93 -5.83 -3.96
N LYS A 25 33.00 -6.62 -4.13
CA LYS A 25 33.46 -7.10 -5.45
C LYS A 25 33.29 -8.60 -5.66
N SER A 26 32.92 -9.35 -4.63
CA SER A 26 32.66 -10.78 -4.73
C SER A 26 31.40 -11.16 -3.95
N LEU A 27 30.81 -12.30 -4.32
CA LEU A 27 29.62 -12.85 -3.65
C LEU A 27 29.91 -13.22 -2.19
N GLU A 28 31.14 -13.66 -1.89
CA GLU A 28 31.57 -14.01 -0.54
C GLU A 28 31.52 -12.79 0.38
N GLU A 29 32.03 -11.65 -0.09
CA GLU A 29 32.05 -10.38 0.65
C GLU A 29 30.70 -9.65 0.65
N PHE A 30 29.82 -9.95 -0.30
CA PHE A 30 28.56 -9.25 -0.50
C PHE A 30 27.73 -9.19 0.79
N ALA A 31 27.40 -7.97 1.21
CA ALA A 31 26.66 -7.70 2.45
C ALA A 31 25.73 -6.51 2.30
N ASP A 32 26.14 -5.49 1.55
CA ASP A 32 25.39 -4.24 1.44
C ASP A 32 24.86 -4.01 0.03
N VAL A 33 23.60 -3.57 -0.03
CA VAL A 33 22.95 -3.08 -1.26
C VAL A 33 22.52 -1.64 -1.05
N TYR A 34 22.95 -0.78 -1.96
CA TYR A 34 22.61 0.63 -2.00
C TYR A 34 21.59 0.88 -3.09
N ILE A 35 20.44 1.42 -2.69
CA ILE A 35 19.30 1.67 -3.57
C ILE A 35 19.14 3.18 -3.69
N VAL A 36 19.33 3.70 -4.90
CA VAL A 36 19.19 5.12 -5.22
C VAL A 36 17.84 5.34 -5.87
N MET A 37 16.99 6.13 -5.23
CA MET A 37 15.64 6.47 -5.70
C MET A 37 15.53 7.97 -5.91
N GLU A 38 14.43 8.40 -6.52
CA GLU A 38 14.11 9.83 -6.56
C GLU A 38 13.94 10.41 -5.16
N LEU A 39 14.48 11.61 -4.95
CA LEU A 39 14.32 12.35 -3.71
C LEU A 39 12.93 12.99 -3.67
N MET A 40 12.25 12.80 -2.53
CA MET A 40 10.94 13.37 -2.22
C MET A 40 11.09 14.28 -0.99
N ASP A 41 10.18 15.24 -0.83
CA ASP A 41 10.33 16.30 0.18
C ASP A 41 9.92 15.82 1.58
N ALA A 42 8.87 14.97 1.64
CA ALA A 42 8.27 14.53 2.89
C ALA A 42 7.58 13.17 2.72
N ASN A 43 7.25 12.52 3.85
CA ASN A 43 6.28 11.43 3.88
C ASN A 43 4.89 11.93 4.27
N LEU A 44 3.86 11.11 4.08
CA LEU A 44 2.48 11.49 4.35
C LEU A 44 2.21 11.68 5.85
N CYS A 45 3.05 11.15 6.76
CA CYS A 45 2.90 11.42 8.21
C CYS A 45 3.02 12.92 8.50
N GLN A 46 3.93 13.62 7.81
CA GLN A 46 4.11 15.06 7.98
C GLN A 46 2.92 15.83 7.39
N VAL A 47 2.43 15.39 6.24
CA VAL A 47 1.26 15.99 5.56
C VAL A 47 -0.03 15.85 6.37
N ILE A 48 -0.22 14.72 7.05
CA ILE A 48 -1.38 14.47 7.93
C ILE A 48 -1.50 15.51 9.04
N GLN A 49 -0.40 16.14 9.48
CA GLN A 49 -0.44 17.15 10.53
C GLN A 49 -0.77 18.56 10.01
N MET A 50 -0.88 18.73 8.70
CA MET A 50 -1.22 19.99 8.05
C MET A 50 -2.73 20.10 7.84
N GLU A 51 -3.25 21.32 7.89
CA GLU A 51 -4.61 21.60 7.42
C GLU A 51 -4.64 21.52 5.89
N LEU A 52 -5.46 20.62 5.36
CA LEU A 52 -5.62 20.40 3.93
C LEU A 52 -7.05 20.76 3.52
N ASP A 53 -7.16 21.52 2.43
CA ASP A 53 -8.44 21.72 1.76
C ASP A 53 -8.90 20.44 1.04
N HIS A 54 -10.16 20.43 0.60
CA HIS A 54 -10.73 19.31 -0.14
C HIS A 54 -10.00 19.04 -1.47
N GLU A 55 -9.44 20.07 -2.10
CA GLU A 55 -8.71 19.94 -3.36
C GLU A 55 -7.46 19.08 -3.18
N ARG A 56 -6.60 19.44 -2.22
CA ARG A 56 -5.39 18.69 -1.87
C ARG A 56 -5.69 17.31 -1.33
N LEU A 57 -6.69 17.18 -0.43
CA LEU A 57 -7.10 15.86 0.10
C LEU A 57 -7.55 14.91 -1.02
N SER A 58 -8.44 15.37 -1.89
CA SER A 58 -8.95 14.55 -2.99
C SER A 58 -7.88 14.26 -4.04
N TYR A 59 -6.97 15.19 -4.31
CA TYR A 59 -5.88 15.00 -5.27
C TYR A 59 -4.83 13.99 -4.78
N LEU A 60 -4.42 14.07 -3.51
CA LEU A 60 -3.53 13.06 -2.91
C LEU A 60 -4.19 11.67 -2.94
N LEU A 61 -5.48 11.60 -2.63
CA LEU A 61 -6.23 10.36 -2.64
C LEU A 61 -6.41 9.77 -4.05
N TYR A 62 -6.68 10.61 -5.04
CA TYR A 62 -6.69 10.23 -6.45
C TYR A 62 -5.35 9.61 -6.87
N GLN A 63 -4.23 10.25 -6.53
CA GLN A 63 -2.89 9.76 -6.84
C GLN A 63 -2.58 8.41 -6.16
N MET A 64 -2.98 8.25 -4.90
CA MET A 64 -2.88 6.96 -4.18
C MET A 64 -3.66 5.86 -4.92
N LEU A 65 -4.92 6.13 -5.28
CA LEU A 65 -5.77 5.16 -5.99
C LEU A 65 -5.21 4.79 -7.38
N CYS A 66 -4.63 5.75 -8.10
CA CYS A 66 -3.95 5.47 -9.38
C CYS A 66 -2.73 4.57 -9.20
N GLY A 67 -1.88 4.85 -8.20
CA GLY A 67 -0.73 4.00 -7.89
C GLY A 67 -1.14 2.58 -7.53
N ILE A 68 -2.18 2.44 -6.70
CA ILE A 68 -2.74 1.14 -6.30
C ILE A 68 -3.33 0.38 -7.48
N LYS A 69 -4.13 1.03 -8.34
CA LYS A 69 -4.68 0.41 -9.54
C LYS A 69 -3.57 -0.13 -10.44
N HIS A 70 -2.48 0.61 -10.58
CA HIS A 70 -1.34 0.17 -11.39
C HIS A 70 -0.62 -1.05 -10.79
N LEU A 71 -0.44 -1.09 -9.46
CA LEU A 71 0.08 -2.28 -8.77
C LEU A 71 -0.85 -3.49 -8.98
N HIS A 72 -2.16 -3.30 -8.80
CA HIS A 72 -3.17 -4.35 -8.97
C HIS A 72 -3.22 -4.87 -10.40
N ALA A 73 -3.09 -4.00 -11.40
CA ALA A 73 -3.01 -4.37 -12.81
C ALA A 73 -1.74 -5.19 -13.13
N ALA A 74 -0.65 -4.98 -12.38
CA ALA A 74 0.55 -5.81 -12.45
C ALA A 74 0.42 -7.13 -11.66
N GLY A 75 -0.66 -7.34 -10.91
CA GLY A 75 -0.88 -8.53 -10.06
C GLY A 75 -0.23 -8.43 -8.67
N ILE A 76 0.17 -7.23 -8.26
CA ILE A 76 0.77 -6.95 -6.95
C ILE A 76 -0.31 -6.37 -6.05
N ILE A 77 -0.46 -6.93 -4.84
CA ILE A 77 -1.27 -6.33 -3.78
C ILE A 77 -0.30 -5.79 -2.72
N HIS A 78 -0.47 -4.54 -2.31
CA HIS A 78 0.53 -3.87 -1.46
C HIS A 78 0.47 -4.37 0.00
N ARG A 79 -0.72 -4.47 0.59
CA ARG A 79 -1.02 -5.03 1.93
C ARG A 79 -0.48 -4.27 3.14
N ASP A 80 0.52 -3.40 2.97
CA ASP A 80 1.10 -2.56 4.05
C ASP A 80 1.11 -1.08 3.70
N LEU A 81 0.05 -0.59 3.06
CA LEU A 81 -0.09 0.85 2.81
C LEU A 81 -0.28 1.56 4.14
N LYS A 82 0.59 2.54 4.40
CA LYS A 82 0.59 3.38 5.59
C LYS A 82 1.26 4.72 5.26
N PRO A 83 1.01 5.80 6.03
CA PRO A 83 1.53 7.12 5.70
C PRO A 83 3.06 7.20 5.56
N SER A 84 3.82 6.38 6.30
CA SER A 84 5.29 6.35 6.19
C SER A 84 5.80 5.74 4.87
N ASN A 85 4.97 4.93 4.21
CA ASN A 85 5.27 4.30 2.92
C ASN A 85 4.75 5.14 1.74
N ILE A 86 4.32 6.37 1.99
CA ILE A 86 3.80 7.27 0.98
C ILE A 86 4.58 8.56 1.09
N VAL A 87 5.18 8.97 -0.02
CA VAL A 87 6.05 10.14 -0.09
C VAL A 87 5.46 11.18 -1.03
N VAL A 88 5.69 12.44 -0.68
CA VAL A 88 5.12 13.59 -1.38
C VAL A 88 6.18 14.64 -1.69
N LYS A 89 5.89 15.47 -2.69
CA LYS A 89 6.59 16.71 -2.98
C LYS A 89 5.73 17.93 -2.61
N SER A 90 6.39 19.07 -2.53
CA SER A 90 5.81 20.40 -2.31
C SER A 90 4.78 20.80 -3.37
N ASP A 91 4.87 20.25 -4.58
CA ASP A 91 3.87 20.41 -5.65
C ASP A 91 2.66 19.46 -5.54
N CYS A 92 2.49 18.80 -4.40
CA CYS A 92 1.48 17.77 -4.13
C CYS A 92 1.60 16.51 -4.98
N THR A 93 2.72 16.26 -5.67
CA THR A 93 2.98 14.97 -6.30
C THR A 93 3.16 13.88 -5.24
N LEU A 94 2.43 12.78 -5.37
CA LEU A 94 2.49 11.63 -4.47
C LEU A 94 3.06 10.41 -5.17
N LYS A 95 3.93 9.69 -4.46
CA LYS A 95 4.44 8.39 -4.87
C LYS A 95 4.35 7.39 -3.72
N ILE A 96 3.95 6.17 -4.06
CA ILE A 96 3.96 5.04 -3.15
C ILE A 96 5.40 4.49 -3.11
N LEU A 97 5.96 4.39 -1.90
CA LEU A 97 7.15 3.61 -1.65
C LEU A 97 6.74 2.14 -1.53
N ASP A 98 7.51 1.28 -2.17
CA ASP A 98 7.51 -0.16 -1.95
C ASP A 98 8.81 -0.39 -1.10
N PHE A 99 8.99 -1.32 -0.16
CA PHE A 99 8.83 -2.77 -0.25
C PHE A 99 8.91 -3.39 1.15
N GLY A 100 7.80 -3.39 1.89
CA GLY A 100 7.74 -3.99 3.22
C GLY A 100 6.98 -5.31 3.29
N LEU A 101 6.04 -5.57 2.39
CA LEU A 101 5.09 -6.70 2.47
C LEU A 101 4.36 -7.01 1.14
N ALA A 102 4.74 -6.42 -0.01
CA ALA A 102 4.07 -6.68 -1.27
C ALA A 102 4.21 -8.17 -1.66
N ARG A 103 3.10 -8.81 -2.05
CA ARG A 103 3.08 -10.19 -2.55
C ARG A 103 2.22 -10.26 -3.79
N THR A 104 2.53 -11.22 -4.65
CA THR A 104 1.63 -11.67 -5.70
C THR A 104 0.32 -12.18 -5.10
N ALA A 105 -0.82 -11.83 -5.73
CA ALA A 105 -2.17 -12.13 -5.23
C ALA A 105 -2.48 -13.63 -5.01
N ALA A 106 -1.60 -14.54 -5.45
CA ALA A 106 -1.76 -15.98 -5.35
C ALA A 106 -1.41 -16.57 -3.97
N THR A 107 -0.63 -15.86 -3.15
CA THR A 107 -0.09 -16.42 -1.90
C THR A 107 -0.93 -16.00 -0.68
N GLY A 108 -1.92 -16.80 -0.34
CA GLY A 108 -2.75 -16.67 0.88
C GLY A 108 -2.02 -16.97 2.19
N LEU A 109 -0.69 -16.81 2.25
CA LEU A 109 0.13 -17.11 3.42
C LEU A 109 -0.01 -16.04 4.52
N LEU A 110 -0.20 -16.52 5.75
CA LEU A 110 -0.38 -15.74 6.97
C LEU A 110 0.91 -14.99 7.36
N MET A 111 0.76 -13.74 7.80
CA MET A 111 1.85 -12.88 8.29
C MET A 111 2.43 -13.39 9.61
N THR A 112 3.75 -13.27 9.79
CA THR A 112 4.36 -13.44 11.12
C THR A 112 4.01 -12.26 12.06
N PRO A 113 3.86 -12.50 13.38
CA PRO A 113 3.17 -11.57 14.27
C PRO A 113 3.96 -10.39 14.89
N TYR A 114 5.25 -10.15 14.60
CA TYR A 114 6.06 -9.22 15.41
C TYR A 114 6.55 -7.92 14.70
N VAL A 115 6.37 -6.80 15.42
CA VAL A 115 6.98 -5.45 15.26
C VAL A 115 6.76 -4.69 13.93
N VAL A 116 5.51 -4.50 13.50
CA VAL A 116 5.18 -3.50 12.46
C VAL A 116 3.87 -2.78 12.81
N THR A 117 3.74 -1.53 12.37
CA THR A 117 2.51 -0.72 12.46
C THR A 117 1.32 -1.46 11.83
N ARG A 118 0.32 -1.81 12.63
CA ARG A 118 -0.87 -2.59 12.20
C ARG A 118 -2.12 -1.75 11.95
N TYR A 119 -2.05 -0.46 12.23
CA TYR A 119 -3.22 0.44 12.30
C TYR A 119 -4.00 0.56 10.99
N TYR A 120 -3.33 0.31 9.86
CA TYR A 120 -3.89 0.40 8.51
C TYR A 120 -4.21 -0.97 7.91
N ARG A 121 -3.95 -2.08 8.61
CA ARG A 121 -4.21 -3.43 8.09
C ARG A 121 -5.72 -3.71 8.08
N ALA A 122 -6.19 -4.32 6.99
CA ALA A 122 -7.59 -4.68 6.83
C ALA A 122 -8.03 -5.80 7.79
N PRO A 123 -9.33 -5.89 8.12
CA PRO A 123 -9.89 -6.95 8.96
C PRO A 123 -9.54 -8.35 8.48
N GLU A 124 -9.63 -8.62 7.19
CA GLU A 124 -9.29 -9.92 6.60
C GLU A 124 -7.81 -10.28 6.81
N VAL A 125 -6.91 -9.29 6.88
CA VAL A 125 -5.47 -9.53 7.17
C VAL A 125 -5.27 -9.82 8.65
N ILE A 126 -5.92 -9.06 9.53
CA ILE A 126 -5.83 -9.22 11.00
C ILE A 126 -6.45 -10.53 11.46
N LEU A 127 -7.53 -10.97 10.81
CA LEU A 127 -8.30 -12.18 11.15
C LEU A 127 -7.79 -13.42 10.41
N GLY A 128 -6.78 -13.30 9.56
CA GLY A 128 -6.19 -14.42 8.81
C GLY A 128 -7.14 -15.04 7.78
N MET A 129 -7.97 -14.22 7.14
CA MET A 129 -8.87 -14.63 6.06
C MET A 129 -8.18 -14.52 4.70
N GLY A 130 -8.76 -15.16 3.68
CA GLY A 130 -8.40 -14.86 2.29
C GLY A 130 -8.73 -13.40 1.95
N TYR A 131 -7.89 -12.76 1.14
CA TYR A 131 -8.00 -11.35 0.78
C TYR A 131 -7.91 -11.16 -0.75
N GLN A 132 -8.37 -10.01 -1.21
CA GLN A 132 -8.34 -9.60 -2.62
C GLN A 132 -7.72 -8.20 -2.74
N ALA A 133 -7.66 -7.66 -3.95
CA ALA A 133 -7.01 -6.37 -4.22
C ALA A 133 -7.61 -5.20 -3.41
N ASN A 134 -8.92 -5.24 -3.10
CA ASN A 134 -9.57 -4.21 -2.27
C ASN A 134 -9.19 -4.24 -0.77
N VAL A 135 -8.24 -5.09 -0.36
CA VAL A 135 -7.55 -4.99 0.93
C VAL A 135 -6.84 -3.64 1.08
N ASP A 136 -6.27 -3.13 -0.01
CA ASP A 136 -5.55 -1.85 -0.03
C ASP A 136 -6.50 -0.65 0.12
N ILE A 137 -7.77 -0.81 -0.25
CA ILE A 137 -8.81 0.23 -0.07
C ILE A 137 -9.10 0.48 1.41
N TRP A 138 -9.04 -0.55 2.26
CA TRP A 138 -9.16 -0.34 3.70
C TRP A 138 -8.05 0.56 4.23
N SER A 139 -6.80 0.27 3.85
CA SER A 139 -5.63 1.05 4.24
C SER A 139 -5.76 2.51 3.81
N VAL A 140 -6.20 2.74 2.57
CA VAL A 140 -6.50 4.08 2.04
C VAL A 140 -7.61 4.78 2.84
N GLY A 141 -8.68 4.06 3.22
CA GLY A 141 -9.73 4.57 4.08
C GLY A 141 -9.21 5.00 5.45
N CYS A 142 -8.32 4.21 6.06
CA CYS A 142 -7.66 4.56 7.33
C CYS A 142 -6.77 5.80 7.19
N ILE A 143 -6.03 5.92 6.08
CA ILE A 143 -5.19 7.09 5.78
C ILE A 143 -6.06 8.35 5.59
N LEU A 144 -7.15 8.27 4.82
CA LEU A 144 -8.09 9.37 4.65
C LEU A 144 -8.73 9.78 5.98
N ALA A 145 -9.14 8.80 6.79
CA ALA A 145 -9.69 9.06 8.10
C ALA A 145 -8.68 9.79 9.01
N GLU A 146 -7.41 9.41 8.96
CA GLU A 146 -6.36 10.06 9.72
C GLU A 146 -6.04 11.46 9.20
N MET A 147 -6.03 11.68 7.88
CA MET A 147 -5.88 13.02 7.30
C MET A 147 -7.01 13.97 7.74
N VAL A 148 -8.24 13.47 7.90
CA VAL A 148 -9.40 14.26 8.37
C VAL A 148 -9.38 14.46 9.88
N ARG A 149 -8.95 13.46 10.65
CA ARG A 149 -9.01 13.49 12.13
C ARG A 149 -7.73 13.99 12.80
N HIS A 150 -6.64 14.13 12.03
CA HIS A 150 -5.27 14.32 12.51
C HIS A 150 -4.83 13.27 13.55
N LYS A 151 -5.49 12.11 13.57
CA LYS A 151 -5.30 11.05 14.55
C LYS A 151 -5.59 9.69 13.94
N ILE A 152 -4.72 8.73 14.23
CA ILE A 152 -4.87 7.32 13.85
C ILE A 152 -6.26 6.82 14.25
N LEU A 153 -6.97 6.23 13.29
CA LEU A 153 -8.34 5.75 13.48
C LEU A 153 -8.42 4.52 14.40
N PHE A 154 -7.52 3.55 14.20
CA PHE A 154 -7.51 2.27 14.92
C PHE A 154 -6.13 1.97 15.54
N PRO A 155 -5.78 2.58 16.69
CA PRO A 155 -4.47 2.41 17.32
C PRO A 155 -4.42 1.16 18.24
N GLY A 156 -4.37 -0.05 17.67
CA GLY A 156 -4.33 -1.31 18.42
C GLY A 156 -2.92 -1.77 18.82
N ARG A 157 -2.74 -2.13 20.09
CA ARG A 157 -1.46 -2.60 20.67
C ARG A 157 -1.01 -3.96 20.14
N ASP A 158 -1.96 -4.81 19.78
CA ASP A 158 -1.78 -6.14 19.17
C ASP A 158 -2.95 -6.44 18.22
N TYR A 159 -3.02 -7.64 17.63
CA TYR A 159 -4.11 -8.00 16.69
C TYR A 159 -5.49 -8.03 17.35
N ILE A 160 -5.56 -8.43 18.62
CA ILE A 160 -6.79 -8.51 19.42
C ILE A 160 -7.31 -7.09 19.70
N ASP A 161 -6.45 -6.23 20.20
CA ASP A 161 -6.75 -4.83 20.50
C ASP A 161 -7.08 -4.08 19.21
N GLN A 162 -6.37 -4.34 18.11
CA GLN A 162 -6.67 -3.78 16.79
C GLN A 162 -8.09 -4.12 16.34
N TRP A 163 -8.49 -5.40 16.43
CA TRP A 163 -9.84 -5.82 16.10
C TRP A 163 -10.89 -5.13 16.98
N ASN A 164 -10.64 -5.03 18.29
CA ASN A 164 -11.53 -4.34 19.22
C ASN A 164 -11.71 -2.87 18.82
N LYS A 165 -10.63 -2.15 18.47
CA LYS A 165 -10.72 -0.76 17.99
C LYS A 165 -11.56 -0.63 16.72
N VAL A 166 -11.51 -1.61 15.82
CA VAL A 166 -12.32 -1.61 14.61
C VAL A 166 -13.81 -1.76 14.95
N ILE A 167 -14.20 -2.78 15.71
CA ILE A 167 -15.62 -3.03 16.01
C ILE A 167 -16.23 -2.03 16.99
N GLU A 168 -15.44 -1.42 17.88
CA GLU A 168 -15.88 -0.33 18.76
C GLU A 168 -16.36 0.89 17.95
N GLN A 169 -15.76 1.13 16.78
CA GLN A 169 -16.08 2.28 15.92
C GLN A 169 -17.10 1.93 14.83
N LEU A 170 -16.92 0.81 14.14
CA LEU A 170 -17.72 0.42 12.96
C LEU A 170 -18.85 -0.56 13.27
N GLY A 171 -18.90 -1.09 14.50
CA GLY A 171 -19.86 -2.09 14.94
C GLY A 171 -19.38 -3.53 14.72
N THR A 172 -20.01 -4.44 15.45
CA THR A 172 -19.78 -5.88 15.30
C THR A 172 -20.38 -6.36 13.98
N PRO A 173 -19.61 -7.05 13.11
CA PRO A 173 -20.13 -7.48 11.82
C PRO A 173 -21.27 -8.51 11.96
N PRO A 174 -22.13 -8.61 10.92
CA PRO A 174 -23.26 -9.54 10.90
C PRO A 174 -22.81 -11.02 10.85
N GLN A 175 -23.75 -11.92 11.14
CA GLN A 175 -23.46 -13.37 11.30
C GLN A 175 -22.93 -14.00 10.01
N ASP A 176 -23.39 -13.55 8.83
CA ASP A 176 -22.90 -13.96 7.51
C ASP A 176 -21.39 -13.75 7.36
N PHE A 177 -20.86 -12.64 7.87
CA PHE A 177 -19.42 -12.39 7.90
C PHE A 177 -18.69 -13.31 8.89
N LEU A 178 -19.22 -13.46 10.11
CA LEU A 178 -18.61 -14.33 11.14
C LEU A 178 -18.50 -15.79 10.68
N MET A 179 -19.46 -16.26 9.89
CA MET A 179 -19.45 -17.59 9.28
C MET A 179 -18.34 -17.80 8.24
N LYS A 180 -17.68 -16.73 7.76
CA LYS A 180 -16.50 -16.82 6.87
C LYS A 180 -15.19 -17.02 7.65
N LEU A 181 -15.18 -16.78 8.96
CA LEU A 181 -14.00 -16.90 9.82
C LEU A 181 -13.70 -18.37 10.15
N ASN A 182 -12.43 -18.69 10.41
CA ASN A 182 -12.06 -19.98 10.98
C ASN A 182 -12.65 -20.15 12.40
N GLN A 183 -12.75 -21.39 12.88
CA GLN A 183 -13.48 -21.69 14.12
C GLN A 183 -12.92 -20.99 15.35
N SER A 184 -11.59 -20.91 15.51
CA SER A 184 -10.95 -20.30 16.68
C SER A 184 -11.14 -18.79 16.71
N VAL A 185 -10.94 -18.11 15.58
CA VAL A 185 -11.15 -16.67 15.43
C VAL A 185 -12.64 -16.33 15.57
N ARG A 186 -13.55 -17.12 14.97
CA ARG A 186 -14.99 -16.92 15.13
C ARG A 186 -15.42 -16.97 16.60
N THR A 187 -15.02 -18.03 17.30
CA THR A 187 -15.32 -18.21 18.74
C THR A 187 -14.79 -17.03 19.55
N TYR A 188 -13.60 -16.53 19.23
CA TYR A 188 -13.05 -15.34 19.86
C TYR A 188 -13.90 -14.09 19.60
N VAL A 189 -14.31 -13.83 18.36
CA VAL A 189 -15.10 -12.65 17.97
C VAL A 189 -16.52 -12.70 18.55
N GLU A 190 -17.17 -13.86 18.54
CA GLU A 190 -18.54 -14.05 19.07
C GLU A 190 -18.62 -13.86 20.59
N ASN A 191 -17.54 -14.15 21.32
CA ASN A 191 -17.46 -13.96 22.77
C ASN A 191 -17.14 -12.52 23.20
N ARG A 192 -17.09 -11.56 22.26
CA ARG A 192 -16.91 -10.13 22.56
C ARG A 192 -18.24 -9.40 22.69
N PRO A 193 -18.28 -8.26 23.43
CA PRO A 193 -19.45 -7.41 23.46
C PRO A 193 -19.86 -7.02 22.03
N ARG A 194 -21.17 -7.03 21.76
CA ARG A 194 -21.69 -6.53 20.49
C ARG A 194 -21.73 -5.00 20.53
N TYR A 195 -21.09 -4.38 19.56
CA TYR A 195 -21.09 -2.93 19.37
C TYR A 195 -22.01 -2.58 18.20
N ALA A 196 -22.83 -1.55 18.37
CA ALA A 196 -23.66 -1.01 17.28
C ALA A 196 -22.83 -0.23 16.25
N GLY A 197 -21.64 0.25 16.65
CA GLY A 197 -20.85 1.20 15.87
C GLY A 197 -21.39 2.62 15.98
N TYR A 198 -20.68 3.55 15.35
CA TYR A 198 -21.09 4.94 15.19
C TYR A 198 -21.41 5.22 13.72
N SER A 199 -22.35 6.15 13.47
CA SER A 199 -22.54 6.68 12.13
C SER A 199 -21.29 7.41 11.65
N PHE A 200 -21.08 7.46 10.33
CA PHE A 200 -19.94 8.19 9.76
C PHE A 200 -20.02 9.70 10.04
N ASP A 201 -21.22 10.28 10.22
CA ASP A 201 -21.37 11.67 10.67
C ASP A 201 -20.86 11.89 12.09
N LYS A 202 -20.93 10.87 12.96
CA LYS A 202 -20.39 10.94 14.31
C LYS A 202 -18.90 10.64 14.36
N LEU A 203 -18.40 9.75 13.50
CA LEU A 203 -16.97 9.46 13.38
C LEU A 203 -16.20 10.62 12.73
N PHE A 204 -16.83 11.29 11.77
CA PHE A 204 -16.27 12.37 10.96
C PHE A 204 -17.26 13.55 10.89
N PRO A 205 -17.47 14.29 12.00
CA PRO A 205 -18.38 15.42 12.02
C PRO A 205 -17.91 16.57 11.13
N ASP A 206 -18.82 17.45 10.72
CA ASP A 206 -18.54 18.56 9.79
C ASP A 206 -17.39 19.48 10.25
N VAL A 207 -17.20 19.62 11.56
CA VAL A 207 -16.11 20.43 12.15
C VAL A 207 -14.70 19.93 11.81
N LEU A 208 -14.56 18.66 11.38
CA LEU A 208 -13.28 18.09 10.94
C LEU A 208 -12.98 18.35 9.47
N PHE A 209 -13.94 18.89 8.72
CA PHE A 209 -13.77 19.21 7.32
C PHE A 209 -13.73 20.73 7.12
N PRO A 210 -12.98 21.23 6.13
CA PRO A 210 -13.17 22.60 5.64
C PRO A 210 -14.63 22.76 5.20
N ALA A 211 -15.39 23.67 5.81
CA ALA A 211 -16.84 23.81 5.57
C ALA A 211 -17.31 25.29 5.52
N ASP A 212 -16.42 26.19 5.14
CA ASP A 212 -16.62 27.64 5.04
C ASP A 212 -17.57 28.09 3.90
N SER A 213 -17.88 27.20 2.96
CA SER A 213 -18.79 27.46 1.83
C SER A 213 -19.73 26.28 1.56
N GLU A 214 -20.85 26.52 0.86
CA GLU A 214 -21.77 25.45 0.43
C GLU A 214 -21.09 24.41 -0.46
N HIS A 215 -20.12 24.84 -1.29
CA HIS A 215 -19.29 23.93 -2.08
C HIS A 215 -18.49 22.98 -1.18
N ASN A 216 -17.87 23.51 -0.13
CA ASN A 216 -17.07 22.74 0.80
C ASN A 216 -17.92 21.83 1.70
N LYS A 217 -19.14 22.24 2.06
CA LYS A 217 -20.12 21.35 2.73
C LYS A 217 -20.50 20.14 1.87
N LEU A 218 -20.74 20.35 0.57
CA LEU A 218 -20.97 19.24 -0.36
C LEU A 218 -19.75 18.31 -0.43
N LYS A 219 -18.54 18.87 -0.48
CA LYS A 219 -17.30 18.09 -0.49
C LYS A 219 -17.07 17.31 0.81
N ALA A 220 -17.40 17.87 1.97
CA ALA A 220 -17.37 17.16 3.25
C ALA A 220 -18.31 15.95 3.25
N SER A 221 -19.54 16.13 2.75
CA SER A 221 -20.50 15.02 2.57
C SER A 221 -19.97 13.95 1.62
N GLN A 222 -19.39 14.35 0.49
CA GLN A 222 -18.77 13.42 -0.47
C GLN A 222 -17.56 12.68 0.12
N ALA A 223 -16.72 13.34 0.90
CA ALA A 223 -15.57 12.72 1.56
C ALA A 223 -16.02 11.67 2.60
N ARG A 224 -17.05 12.01 3.39
CA ARG A 224 -17.65 11.11 4.37
C ARG A 224 -18.33 9.90 3.72
N ASP A 225 -19.03 10.11 2.61
CA ASP A 225 -19.62 9.01 1.82
C ASP A 225 -18.53 8.06 1.30
N LEU A 226 -17.42 8.59 0.77
CA LEU A 226 -16.29 7.77 0.34
C LEU A 226 -15.66 6.98 1.50
N LEU A 227 -15.45 7.63 2.65
CA LEU A 227 -14.99 6.97 3.88
C LEU A 227 -15.91 5.80 4.26
N SER A 228 -17.22 5.99 4.18
CA SER A 228 -18.21 4.95 4.51
C SER A 228 -18.15 3.73 3.59
N LYS A 229 -17.71 3.92 2.35
CA LYS A 229 -17.57 2.88 1.33
C LYS A 229 -16.21 2.17 1.39
N MET A 230 -15.16 2.86 1.86
CA MET A 230 -13.81 2.31 2.06
C MET A 230 -13.66 1.56 3.38
N LEU A 231 -14.18 2.12 4.48
CA LEU A 231 -14.08 1.57 5.84
C LEU A 231 -15.21 0.56 6.12
N VAL A 232 -15.27 -0.48 5.29
CA VAL A 232 -16.23 -1.58 5.40
C VAL A 232 -15.50 -2.85 5.82
N ILE A 233 -15.96 -3.49 6.92
CA ILE A 233 -15.33 -4.68 7.48
C ILE A 233 -15.36 -5.85 6.49
N ASP A 234 -16.55 -6.14 5.93
CA ASP A 234 -16.72 -7.22 4.96
C ASP A 234 -16.16 -6.79 3.60
N SER A 235 -15.03 -7.37 3.20
CA SER A 235 -14.34 -7.02 1.95
C SER A 235 -15.21 -7.22 0.71
N SER A 236 -16.20 -8.12 0.73
CA SER A 236 -17.13 -8.29 -0.41
C SER A 236 -18.14 -7.14 -0.56
N LYS A 237 -18.26 -6.26 0.45
CA LYS A 237 -19.15 -5.09 0.46
C LYS A 237 -18.34 -3.78 0.38
N ARG A 238 -17.01 -3.86 0.39
CA ARG A 238 -16.09 -2.71 0.33
C ARG A 238 -15.92 -2.27 -1.12
N ILE A 239 -15.95 -0.95 -1.34
CA ILE A 239 -15.74 -0.35 -2.67
C ILE A 239 -14.44 -0.83 -3.32
N SER A 240 -14.48 -1.06 -4.62
CA SER A 240 -13.29 -1.36 -5.41
C SER A 240 -12.47 -0.10 -5.74
N VAL A 241 -11.24 -0.28 -6.20
CA VAL A 241 -10.38 0.83 -6.66
C VAL A 241 -11.03 1.59 -7.82
N ASP A 242 -11.64 0.87 -8.77
CA ASP A 242 -12.28 1.47 -9.94
C ASP A 242 -13.53 2.29 -9.57
N GLU A 243 -14.32 1.80 -8.63
CA GLU A 243 -15.49 2.53 -8.11
C GLU A 243 -15.05 3.76 -7.30
N ALA A 244 -13.98 3.64 -6.51
CA ALA A 244 -13.42 4.76 -5.75
C ALA A 244 -12.88 5.89 -6.66
N LEU A 245 -12.22 5.54 -7.76
CA LEU A 245 -11.76 6.51 -8.77
C LEU A 245 -12.92 7.25 -9.46
N LYS A 246 -14.08 6.59 -9.59
CA LYS A 246 -15.31 7.19 -10.14
C LYS A 246 -16.16 7.93 -9.11
N HIS A 247 -15.76 7.89 -7.84
CA HIS A 247 -16.52 8.54 -6.77
C HIS A 247 -16.55 10.07 -6.97
N PRO A 248 -17.67 10.79 -6.71
CA PRO A 248 -17.76 12.24 -6.94
C PRO A 248 -16.68 13.08 -6.23
N TYR A 249 -16.18 12.60 -5.09
CA TYR A 249 -15.08 13.24 -4.37
C TYR A 249 -13.74 13.18 -5.14
N ILE A 250 -13.53 12.13 -5.94
CA ILE A 250 -12.25 11.81 -6.62
C ILE A 250 -12.31 12.09 -8.12
N ASN A 251 -13.46 11.83 -8.74
CA ASN A 251 -13.66 11.84 -10.19
C ASN A 251 -13.36 13.19 -10.86
N VAL A 252 -13.30 14.28 -10.08
CA VAL A 252 -12.85 15.60 -10.57
C VAL A 252 -11.42 15.58 -11.12
N TRP A 253 -10.60 14.62 -10.69
CA TRP A 253 -9.21 14.45 -11.12
C TRP A 253 -9.01 13.35 -12.16
N TYR A 254 -10.09 12.65 -12.54
CA TYR A 254 -9.98 11.43 -13.34
C TYR A 254 -9.36 11.70 -14.71
N ASP A 255 -8.16 11.15 -14.93
CA ASP A 255 -7.50 11.14 -16.23
C ASP A 255 -7.30 9.69 -16.70
N PRO A 256 -7.95 9.26 -17.81
CA PRO A 256 -7.76 7.92 -18.36
C PRO A 256 -6.30 7.57 -18.64
N SER A 257 -5.47 8.54 -19.00
CA SER A 257 -4.05 8.31 -19.33
C SER A 257 -3.21 7.98 -18.09
N GLU A 258 -3.61 8.45 -16.91
CA GLU A 258 -2.98 8.10 -15.63
C GLU A 258 -3.58 6.82 -15.05
N VAL A 259 -4.89 6.67 -15.14
CA VAL A 259 -5.67 5.58 -14.52
C VAL A 259 -5.47 4.27 -15.28
N GLU A 260 -5.49 4.30 -16.62
CA GLU A 260 -5.40 3.12 -17.48
C GLU A 260 -4.00 2.94 -18.09
N ALA A 261 -2.97 3.54 -17.45
CA ALA A 261 -1.58 3.37 -17.86
C ALA A 261 -1.19 1.88 -17.82
N PRO A 262 -0.57 1.34 -18.89
CA PRO A 262 -0.28 -0.09 -18.99
C PRO A 262 0.69 -0.53 -17.89
N PRO A 263 0.38 -1.62 -17.14
CA PRO A 263 1.23 -2.07 -16.05
C PRO A 263 2.60 -2.54 -16.55
N PRO A 264 3.66 -2.47 -15.72
CA PRO A 264 4.91 -3.15 -16.00
C PRO A 264 4.64 -4.65 -16.14
N LYS A 265 5.25 -5.29 -17.14
CA LYS A 265 5.15 -6.74 -17.32
C LYS A 265 5.98 -7.45 -16.24
N ILE A 266 5.32 -8.06 -15.28
CA ILE A 266 5.95 -9.02 -14.37
C ILE A 266 6.12 -10.34 -15.12
N THR A 267 7.36 -10.72 -15.39
CA THR A 267 7.69 -11.90 -16.21
C THR A 267 7.70 -13.21 -15.44
N ASP A 268 7.84 -13.18 -14.12
CA ASP A 268 7.91 -14.40 -13.30
C ASP A 268 7.01 -14.25 -12.05
N LYS A 269 5.75 -14.67 -12.19
CA LYS A 269 4.77 -14.69 -11.09
C LYS A 269 5.08 -15.76 -10.03
N GLN A 270 6.00 -16.68 -10.32
CA GLN A 270 6.37 -17.79 -9.44
C GLN A 270 7.58 -17.47 -8.55
N LEU A 271 8.17 -16.28 -8.68
CA LEU A 271 9.30 -15.86 -7.84
C LEU A 271 8.98 -15.90 -6.34
N ASP A 272 7.78 -15.51 -5.93
CA ASP A 272 7.36 -15.55 -4.53
C ASP A 272 7.00 -16.97 -4.05
N GLU A 273 6.78 -17.92 -4.96
CA GLU A 273 6.40 -19.31 -4.66
C GLU A 273 7.63 -20.20 -4.43
N ARG A 274 8.83 -19.72 -4.80
CA ARG A 274 10.07 -20.49 -4.63
C ARG A 274 10.62 -20.26 -3.23
N GLU A 275 10.73 -21.35 -2.48
CA GLU A 275 11.55 -21.37 -1.28
C GLU A 275 13.02 -21.42 -1.69
N HIS A 276 13.81 -20.47 -1.18
CA HIS A 276 15.25 -20.40 -1.39
C HIS A 276 15.96 -20.33 -0.05
N THR A 277 17.15 -20.93 0.06
CA THR A 277 18.01 -20.73 1.22
C THR A 277 18.54 -19.29 1.26
N VAL A 278 19.11 -18.89 2.41
CA VAL A 278 19.73 -17.57 2.54
C VAL A 278 20.85 -17.37 1.52
N GLU A 279 21.64 -18.41 1.27
CA GLU A 279 22.75 -18.40 0.31
C GLU A 279 22.24 -18.28 -1.14
N GLU A 280 21.16 -18.99 -1.48
CA GLU A 280 20.53 -18.89 -2.80
C GLU A 280 19.94 -17.50 -3.04
N TRP A 281 19.26 -16.93 -2.04
CA TRP A 281 18.80 -15.56 -2.14
C TRP A 281 19.97 -14.57 -2.27
N LYS A 282 21.08 -14.80 -1.56
CA LYS A 282 22.26 -13.94 -1.62
C LYS A 282 22.83 -13.91 -3.03
N ASP A 283 22.93 -15.07 -3.67
CA ASP A 283 23.36 -15.20 -5.07
C ASP A 283 22.39 -14.51 -6.05
N LEU A 284 21.09 -14.71 -5.89
CA LEU A 284 20.08 -14.09 -6.75
C LEU A 284 20.12 -12.55 -6.68
N ILE A 285 20.21 -11.98 -5.48
CA ILE A 285 20.33 -10.53 -5.32
C ILE A 285 21.65 -10.03 -5.89
N TRP A 286 22.77 -10.69 -5.56
CA TRP A 286 24.08 -10.31 -6.05
C TRP A 286 24.10 -10.22 -7.57
N LYS A 287 23.56 -11.25 -8.24
CA LYS A 287 23.48 -11.30 -9.70
C LYS A 287 22.71 -10.11 -10.26
N GLU A 288 21.56 -9.81 -9.70
CA GLU A 288 20.71 -8.71 -10.18
C GLU A 288 21.35 -7.33 -9.90
N VAL A 289 21.99 -7.14 -8.74
CA VAL A 289 22.74 -5.90 -8.41
C VAL A 289 23.94 -5.73 -9.35
N TYR A 290 24.68 -6.80 -9.61
CA TYR A 290 25.85 -6.79 -10.47
C TYR A 290 25.48 -6.52 -11.93
N GLU A 291 24.44 -7.19 -12.45
CA GLU A 291 23.90 -6.94 -13.79
C GLU A 291 23.46 -5.48 -13.96
N TRP A 292 22.84 -4.90 -12.93
CA TRP A 292 22.47 -3.49 -12.93
C TRP A 292 23.67 -2.54 -12.93
N ASP A 293 24.65 -2.77 -12.06
CA ASP A 293 25.83 -1.93 -11.92
C ASP A 293 26.64 -1.93 -13.23
N GLU A 294 26.82 -3.10 -13.86
CA GLU A 294 27.46 -3.22 -15.17
C GLU A 294 26.68 -2.51 -16.28
N TRP A 295 25.35 -2.67 -16.32
CA TRP A 295 24.50 -1.95 -17.27
C TRP A 295 24.62 -0.43 -17.09
N THR A 296 24.66 0.04 -15.84
CA THR A 296 24.75 1.46 -15.49
C THR A 296 26.11 2.05 -15.84
N LYS A 297 27.21 1.30 -15.66
CA LYS A 297 28.56 1.71 -16.10
C LYS A 297 28.64 1.88 -17.63
N GLN A 298 27.95 1.02 -18.38
CA GLN A 298 27.96 1.06 -19.85
C GLN A 298 27.05 2.15 -20.43
N ASN A 299 25.89 2.40 -19.81
CA ASN A 299 24.85 3.27 -20.38
C ASN A 299 24.68 4.61 -19.64
N GLY A 300 25.35 4.78 -18.50
CA GLY A 300 25.16 5.91 -17.59
C GLY A 300 23.84 5.83 -16.80
N VAL A 301 23.69 6.70 -15.79
CA VAL A 301 22.44 6.82 -15.03
C VAL A 301 21.45 7.66 -15.84
N ILE A 302 20.62 7.01 -16.65
CA ILE A 302 19.62 7.70 -17.47
C ILE A 302 18.36 7.96 -16.63
N ARG A 303 18.05 9.24 -16.35
CA ARG A 303 16.77 9.64 -15.73
C ARG A 303 15.60 9.19 -16.59
N GLY A 304 14.71 8.35 -16.04
CA GLY A 304 13.40 8.06 -16.61
C GLY A 304 13.35 6.92 -17.65
N GLN A 305 14.35 6.05 -17.73
CA GLN A 305 14.16 4.74 -18.36
C GLN A 305 13.58 3.74 -17.37
N PRO A 306 12.70 2.81 -17.81
CA PRO A 306 12.34 1.65 -17.00
C PRO A 306 13.62 0.98 -16.53
N PRO A 307 13.65 0.52 -15.28
CA PRO A 307 14.59 -0.50 -14.89
C PRO A 307 14.63 -1.66 -15.90
N PRO A 308 15.79 -2.30 -16.16
CA PRO A 308 15.75 -3.68 -16.64
C PRO A 308 14.78 -4.51 -15.77
N LEU A 309 14.13 -5.50 -16.40
CA LEU A 309 12.97 -6.24 -15.90
C LEU A 309 13.09 -6.84 -14.49
N GLY A 310 14.26 -6.81 -13.87
CA GLY A 310 14.49 -7.32 -12.53
C GLY A 310 14.37 -6.31 -11.39
N TRP A 311 13.91 -5.08 -11.60
CA TRP A 311 13.56 -4.17 -10.49
C TRP A 311 12.60 -4.78 -9.47
N LEU A 312 11.48 -5.34 -9.93
CA LEU A 312 10.54 -6.03 -9.04
C LEU A 312 11.13 -7.31 -8.43
N LYS A 313 12.12 -7.92 -9.09
CA LYS A 313 12.78 -9.16 -8.62
C LYS A 313 13.81 -8.87 -7.54
N LEU A 314 14.65 -7.86 -7.74
CA LEU A 314 15.70 -7.41 -6.82
C LEU A 314 15.08 -7.02 -5.47
N PHE A 315 13.94 -6.34 -5.51
CA PHE A 315 13.22 -5.96 -4.30
C PHE A 315 12.41 -7.09 -3.65
N SER A 316 11.78 -8.01 -4.40
CA SER A 316 11.17 -9.22 -3.80
C SER A 316 12.25 -10.08 -3.11
N GLY A 317 13.43 -10.22 -3.73
CA GLY A 317 14.56 -10.98 -3.18
C GLY A 317 15.23 -10.33 -1.96
N LEU A 318 15.56 -9.03 -2.01
CA LEU A 318 16.05 -8.26 -0.85
C LEU A 318 15.09 -8.37 0.33
N PHE A 319 13.80 -8.36 0.04
CA PHE A 319 12.78 -8.48 1.07
C PHE A 319 12.74 -9.89 1.69
N HIS A 320 12.77 -10.96 0.89
CA HIS A 320 12.89 -12.33 1.42
C HIS A 320 14.14 -12.52 2.27
N LEU A 321 15.28 -11.92 1.91
CA LEU A 321 16.50 -11.98 2.71
C LEU A 321 16.39 -11.22 4.03
N THR A 322 15.84 -10.00 4.04
CA THR A 322 15.63 -9.26 5.30
C THR A 322 14.68 -10.01 6.25
N PHE A 323 13.63 -10.65 5.72
CA PHE A 323 12.65 -11.40 6.51
C PHE A 323 13.19 -12.76 6.99
N SER A 324 13.94 -13.48 6.15
CA SER A 324 14.62 -14.73 6.52
C SER A 324 15.73 -14.46 7.54
N MET A 325 16.50 -13.37 7.41
CA MET A 325 17.49 -12.97 8.42
C MET A 325 16.83 -12.53 9.73
N LEU A 326 15.71 -11.79 9.70
CA LEU A 326 14.94 -11.44 10.91
C LEU A 326 14.34 -12.68 11.61
N ALA A 327 13.98 -13.72 10.85
CA ALA A 327 13.53 -15.00 11.39
C ALA A 327 14.67 -15.87 11.95
N ILE A 328 15.88 -15.77 11.38
CA ILE A 328 17.06 -16.54 11.81
C ILE A 328 17.76 -15.91 13.01
N VAL A 329 17.75 -14.58 13.14
CA VAL A 329 18.36 -13.85 14.27
C VAL A 329 17.55 -13.98 15.58
N HIS A 330 16.33 -14.53 15.52
CA HIS A 330 15.44 -14.68 16.68
C HIS A 330 14.91 -16.10 16.95
N CYS A 331 15.64 -17.13 16.51
CA CYS A 331 15.51 -18.50 17.02
C CYS A 331 16.61 -18.80 18.05
#